data_AF-A0A3D5VF95-F1
#
_entry.id   AF-A0A3D5VF95-F1
#
_cell.length_a   1.000
_cell.length_b   1.000
_cell.length_c   1.000
_cell.angle_alpha   90.00
_cell.angle_beta   90.00
_cell.angle_gamma   90.00
#
_symmetry.space_group_name_H-M   'P 1'
#
loop_
_entity.id
_entity.type
_entity.pdbx_description
1 polymer ?
#
loop_
_entity_poly.entity_id
_entity_poly.type
_entity_poly.pdbx_seq_one_letter_code
_entity_poly.pdbx_strand_id
1 'polypeptide(L)'
;KILANPLDGVSLARIINEPRRGIGERTVSRLLAYAEDRGMAPVASLAAAAKDIGGRTGTCLGEFAHMLADLDGIASESAVTITLQEIMHKTGYVAALNAEESIEAQSRLENLQELLTVTEEFDRRVGGDLGLFLEEVSLVADVDSMAAGAEGATLITLHSAKGLEFPAVFMVGMEEGLFPHSRS
;
A
#
# COMPACT_ATOMS: atom_id res chain seq x y z
N LYS A 1 -3.91 -1.47 -4.49
CA LYS A 1 -3.15 -0.78 -5.57
C LYS A 1 -2.94 -1.68 -6.78
N ILE A 2 -2.12 -2.74 -6.71
CA ILE A 2 -1.85 -3.58 -7.90
C ILE A 2 -3.09 -4.25 -8.51
N LEU A 3 -4.12 -4.55 -7.71
CA LEU A 3 -5.40 -5.08 -8.20
C LEU A 3 -6.16 -4.03 -9.04
N ALA A 4 -6.08 -2.76 -8.66
CA ALA A 4 -6.69 -1.66 -9.41
C ALA A 4 -5.80 -1.13 -10.55
N ASN A 5 -4.47 -1.31 -10.45
CA ASN A 5 -3.50 -0.89 -11.44
C ASN A 5 -2.44 -1.98 -11.67
N PRO A 6 -2.66 -2.88 -12.65
CA PRO A 6 -1.72 -3.95 -12.99
C PRO A 6 -0.36 -3.47 -13.54
N LEU A 7 -0.24 -2.19 -13.90
CA LEU A 7 0.99 -1.58 -14.41
C LEU A 7 1.93 -1.10 -13.28
N ASP A 8 1.46 -1.10 -12.03
CA ASP A 8 2.24 -0.62 -10.88
C ASP A 8 3.33 -1.62 -10.45
N GLY A 9 4.42 -1.63 -11.22
CA GLY A 9 5.60 -2.46 -10.94
C GLY A 9 6.31 -2.11 -9.63
N VAL A 10 6.17 -0.87 -9.15
CA VAL A 10 6.76 -0.43 -7.88
C VAL A 10 6.05 -1.07 -6.71
N SER A 11 4.72 -1.01 -6.68
CA SER A 11 3.93 -1.70 -5.65
C SER A 11 4.10 -3.22 -5.73
N LEU A 12 4.17 -3.79 -6.94
CA LEU A 12 4.45 -5.22 -7.11
C LEU A 12 5.79 -5.61 -6.46
N ALA A 13 6.87 -4.88 -6.75
CA ALA A 13 8.19 -5.16 -6.20
C ALA A 13 8.23 -5.08 -4.67
N ARG A 14 7.41 -4.20 -4.07
CA ARG A 14 7.30 -4.08 -2.61
C ARG A 14 6.64 -5.30 -1.97
N ILE A 15 5.54 -5.80 -2.55
CA ILE A 15 4.72 -6.82 -1.87
C ILE A 15 5.08 -8.26 -2.24
N ILE A 16 5.77 -8.49 -3.36
CA ILE A 16 5.93 -9.83 -3.96
C ILE A 16 6.61 -10.82 -3.01
N ASN A 17 7.50 -10.35 -2.14
CA ASN A 17 8.20 -11.16 -1.15
C ASN A 17 7.86 -10.77 0.30
N GLU A 18 6.71 -10.12 0.51
CA GLU A 18 6.18 -9.79 1.84
C GLU A 18 4.77 -10.41 2.02
N PRO A 19 4.58 -11.37 2.95
CA PRO A 19 5.61 -12.11 3.69
C PRO A 19 6.58 -12.92 2.80
N ARG A 20 7.66 -13.45 3.37
CA ARG A 20 8.72 -14.14 2.60
C ARG A 20 8.18 -15.31 1.78
N ARG A 21 8.33 -15.24 0.46
CA ARG A 21 7.91 -16.26 -0.53
C ARG A 21 9.07 -16.93 -1.27
N GLY A 22 10.31 -16.58 -0.94
CA GLY A 22 11.49 -17.11 -1.64
C GLY A 22 11.72 -16.47 -3.03
N ILE A 23 11.18 -15.26 -3.23
CA ILE A 23 11.36 -14.47 -4.45
C ILE A 23 12.39 -13.37 -4.13
N GLY A 24 13.65 -13.59 -4.51
CA GLY A 24 14.73 -12.64 -4.24
C GLY A 24 14.73 -11.42 -5.18
N GLU A 25 15.44 -10.36 -4.79
CA GLU A 25 15.51 -9.09 -5.56
C GLU A 25 15.97 -9.27 -7.02
N ARG A 26 16.92 -10.19 -7.27
CA ARG A 26 17.37 -10.51 -8.63
C ARG A 26 16.24 -11.07 -9.49
N THR A 27 15.39 -11.91 -8.90
CA THR A 27 14.22 -12.47 -9.57
C THR A 27 13.19 -11.38 -9.88
N VAL A 28 12.94 -10.49 -8.92
CA VAL A 28 12.05 -9.34 -9.11
C VAL A 28 12.56 -8.43 -10.23
N SER A 29 13.85 -8.14 -10.25
CA SER A 29 14.47 -7.32 -11.31
C SER A 29 14.34 -7.99 -12.68
N ARG A 30 14.58 -9.31 -12.76
CA ARG A 30 14.42 -10.08 -14.00
C ARG A 30 12.96 -10.12 -14.47
N LEU A 31 12.00 -10.21 -13.56
CA LEU A 31 10.56 -10.14 -13.86
C LEU A 31 10.19 -8.78 -14.46
N LEU A 32 10.62 -7.68 -13.83
CA LEU A 32 10.29 -6.34 -14.33
C LEU A 32 10.90 -6.08 -15.71
N ALA A 33 12.15 -6.47 -15.93
CA ALA A 33 12.79 -6.40 -17.24
C ALA A 33 12.08 -7.29 -18.28
N TYR A 34 11.66 -8.51 -17.89
CA TYR A 34 10.91 -9.41 -18.76
C TYR A 34 9.59 -8.79 -19.23
N ALA A 35 8.88 -8.09 -18.33
CA ALA A 35 7.64 -7.40 -18.64
C ALA A 35 7.87 -6.22 -19.59
N GLU A 36 8.90 -5.41 -19.31
CA GLU A 36 9.29 -4.26 -20.12
C GLU A 36 9.68 -4.66 -21.55
N ASP A 37 10.56 -5.66 -21.70
CA ASP A 37 11.04 -6.15 -23.01
C ASP A 37 9.90 -6.67 -23.91
N ARG A 38 8.79 -7.11 -23.31
CA ARG A 38 7.63 -7.69 -24.01
C ARG A 38 6.44 -6.74 -24.07
N GLY A 39 6.56 -5.52 -23.54
CA GLY A 39 5.44 -4.58 -23.44
C GLY A 39 4.25 -5.13 -22.65
N MET A 40 4.51 -5.98 -21.66
CA MET A 40 3.48 -6.59 -20.81
C MET A 40 3.35 -5.81 -19.49
N ALA A 41 2.15 -5.79 -18.92
CA ALA A 41 1.98 -5.34 -17.54
C ALA A 41 2.75 -6.27 -16.58
N PRO A 42 3.44 -5.74 -15.55
CA PRO A 42 4.20 -6.57 -14.60
C PRO A 42 3.39 -7.71 -14.00
N VAL A 43 2.15 -7.45 -13.57
CA VAL A 43 1.24 -8.48 -13.02
C VAL A 43 0.90 -9.54 -14.08
N ALA A 44 0.54 -9.12 -15.30
CA ALA A 44 0.20 -10.04 -16.39
C ALA A 44 1.40 -10.90 -16.84
N SER A 45 2.62 -10.40 -16.64
CA SER A 45 3.86 -11.11 -17.00
C SER A 45 4.23 -12.24 -16.03
N LEU A 46 3.69 -12.25 -14.80
CA LEU A 46 4.11 -13.16 -13.73
C LEU A 46 4.06 -14.63 -14.13
N ALA A 47 2.95 -15.08 -14.72
CA ALA A 47 2.77 -16.48 -15.10
C ALA A 47 3.71 -16.90 -16.24
N ALA A 48 4.01 -15.99 -17.17
CA ALA A 48 4.95 -16.26 -18.26
C ALA A 48 6.40 -16.24 -17.77
N ALA A 49 6.76 -15.27 -16.93
CA ALA A 49 8.06 -15.18 -16.27
C ALA A 49 8.33 -16.38 -15.35
N ALA A 50 7.30 -16.89 -14.65
CA ALA A 50 7.41 -18.09 -13.82
C ALA A 50 7.88 -19.31 -14.61
N LYS A 51 7.35 -19.50 -15.83
CA LYS A 51 7.74 -20.59 -16.73
C LYS A 51 9.17 -20.43 -17.25
N ASP A 52 9.60 -19.20 -17.55
CA ASP A 52 10.95 -18.89 -18.03
C ASP A 52 12.03 -19.01 -16.94
N ILE A 53 11.70 -18.60 -15.71
CA ILE A 53 12.62 -18.68 -14.56
C ILE A 53 12.77 -20.12 -14.08
N GLY A 54 11.67 -20.87 -14.01
CA GLY A 54 11.66 -22.28 -13.62
C GLY A 54 12.17 -22.56 -12.20
N GLY A 55 12.31 -23.85 -11.88
CA GLY A 55 12.76 -24.31 -10.57
C GLY A 55 11.86 -23.84 -9.41
N ARG A 56 12.41 -23.83 -8.19
CA ARG A 56 11.67 -23.42 -6.98
C ARG A 56 11.12 -22.00 -7.08
N THR A 57 11.92 -21.07 -7.57
CA THR A 57 11.53 -19.66 -7.68
C THR A 57 10.42 -19.46 -8.72
N GLY A 58 10.45 -20.19 -9.83
CA GLY A 58 9.37 -20.21 -10.81
C GLY A 58 8.06 -20.72 -10.21
N THR A 59 8.10 -21.77 -9.39
CA THR A 59 6.92 -22.25 -8.64
C THR A 59 6.36 -21.18 -7.72
N CYS A 60 7.19 -20.55 -6.88
CA CYS A 60 6.73 -19.48 -5.97
C CYS A 60 6.14 -18.28 -6.73
N LEU A 61 6.71 -17.92 -7.88
CA LEU A 61 6.19 -16.85 -8.72
C LEU A 61 4.84 -17.22 -9.35
N GLY A 62 4.69 -18.48 -9.78
CA GLY A 62 3.43 -19.02 -10.29
C GLY A 62 2.34 -19.05 -9.22
N GLU A 63 2.66 -19.46 -7.99
CA GLU A 63 1.73 -19.43 -6.85
C GLU A 63 1.28 -18.00 -6.53
N PHE A 64 2.21 -17.05 -6.54
CA PHE A 64 1.89 -15.63 -6.35
C PHE A 64 1.00 -15.09 -7.48
N ALA A 65 1.24 -15.49 -8.73
CA ALA A 65 0.40 -15.12 -9.86
C ALA A 65 -1.05 -15.63 -9.71
N HIS A 66 -1.23 -16.88 -9.29
CA HIS A 66 -2.56 -17.44 -9.02
C HIS A 66 -3.26 -16.71 -7.87
N MET A 67 -2.54 -16.42 -6.79
CA MET A 67 -3.08 -15.65 -5.66
C MET A 67 -3.61 -14.28 -6.10
N LEU A 68 -2.87 -13.57 -6.97
CA LEU A 68 -3.33 -12.29 -7.48
C LEU A 68 -4.56 -12.42 -8.39
N ALA A 69 -4.63 -13.44 -9.23
CA ALA A 69 -5.80 -13.68 -10.06
C ALA A 69 -7.05 -14.02 -9.23
N ASP A 70 -6.90 -14.81 -8.17
CA ASP A 70 -7.98 -15.10 -7.22
C ASP A 70 -8.47 -13.82 -6.52
N LEU A 71 -7.54 -12.97 -6.07
CA LEU A 71 -7.85 -11.72 -5.39
C LEU A 71 -8.50 -10.69 -6.34
N ASP A 72 -8.12 -10.68 -7.61
CA ASP A 72 -8.73 -9.84 -8.64
C ASP A 72 -10.20 -10.22 -8.88
N GLY A 73 -10.50 -11.53 -8.93
CA GLY A 73 -11.87 -12.03 -9.00
C GLY A 73 -12.70 -11.63 -7.78
N ILE A 74 -12.14 -11.76 -6.57
CA ILE A 74 -12.81 -11.32 -5.34
C ILE A 74 -13.09 -9.82 -5.37
N ALA A 75 -12.09 -9.01 -5.73
CA ALA A 75 -12.19 -7.55 -5.77
C ALA A 75 -13.25 -7.06 -6.76
N SER A 76 -13.53 -7.83 -7.82
CA SER A 76 -14.52 -7.51 -8.84
C SER A 76 -15.96 -7.80 -8.41
N GLU A 77 -16.16 -8.68 -7.41
CA GLU A 77 -17.49 -9.16 -7.01
C GLU A 77 -17.84 -8.85 -5.54
N SER A 78 -16.90 -8.29 -4.79
CA SER A 78 -17.02 -8.10 -3.34
C SER A 78 -16.82 -6.65 -2.92
N ALA A 79 -17.33 -6.31 -1.74
CA ALA A 79 -17.07 -5.05 -1.07
C ALA A 79 -15.57 -4.88 -0.73
N VAL A 80 -15.15 -3.65 -0.46
CA VAL A 80 -13.73 -3.33 -0.20
C VAL A 80 -13.24 -4.01 1.08
N THR A 81 -14.06 -4.04 2.12
CA THR A 81 -13.76 -4.71 3.39
C THR A 81 -13.50 -6.19 3.20
N ILE A 82 -14.36 -6.88 2.46
CA ILE A 82 -14.21 -8.31 2.15
C ILE A 82 -12.93 -8.55 1.33
N THR A 83 -12.70 -7.72 0.32
CA THR A 83 -11.47 -7.78 -0.49
C THR A 83 -10.24 -7.63 0.38
N LEU A 84 -10.23 -6.68 1.32
CA LEU A 84 -9.11 -6.45 2.23
C LEU A 84 -8.89 -7.63 3.19
N GLN A 85 -9.96 -8.21 3.74
CA GLN A 85 -9.88 -9.40 4.58
C GLN A 85 -9.28 -10.59 3.82
N GLU A 86 -9.73 -10.81 2.57
CA GLU A 86 -9.20 -11.88 1.71
C GLU A 86 -7.73 -11.64 1.35
N ILE A 87 -7.32 -10.39 1.11
CA ILE A 87 -5.90 -10.03 0.93
C ILE A 87 -5.11 -10.42 2.19
N MET A 88 -5.55 -10.00 3.38
CA MET A 88 -4.86 -10.28 4.65
C MET A 88 -4.70 -11.79 4.90
N HIS A 89 -5.74 -12.57 4.58
CA HIS A 89 -5.77 -14.01 4.77
C HIS A 89 -4.94 -14.75 3.70
N LYS A 90 -5.24 -14.57 2.41
CA LYS A 90 -4.59 -15.30 1.31
C LYS A 90 -3.10 -14.97 1.16
N THR A 91 -2.69 -13.74 1.47
CA THR A 91 -1.26 -13.37 1.44
C THR A 91 -0.48 -13.94 2.62
N GLY A 92 -1.17 -14.34 3.70
CA GLY A 92 -0.57 -14.76 4.96
C GLY A 92 -0.01 -13.60 5.80
N TYR A 93 -0.33 -12.35 5.48
CA TYR A 93 0.27 -11.18 6.14
C TYR A 93 -0.04 -11.11 7.64
N VAL A 94 -1.31 -11.33 8.02
CA VAL A 94 -1.72 -11.35 9.44
C VAL A 94 -1.05 -12.50 10.19
N ALA A 95 -0.96 -13.69 9.57
CA ALA A 95 -0.28 -14.83 10.17
C ALA A 95 1.22 -14.56 10.38
N ALA A 96 1.87 -13.88 9.45
CA ALA A 96 3.27 -13.51 9.56
C ALA A 96 3.52 -12.49 10.69
N LEU A 97 2.66 -11.48 10.84
CA LEU A 97 2.74 -10.51 11.93
C LEU A 97 2.51 -11.18 13.29
N ASN A 98 1.51 -12.05 13.40
CA ASN A 98 1.27 -12.80 14.64
C ASN A 98 2.47 -13.68 15.03
N ALA A 99 3.16 -14.28 14.06
CA ALA A 99 4.33 -15.11 14.31
C ALA A 99 5.60 -14.32 14.69
N GLU A 100 5.62 -13.00 14.45
CA GLU A 100 6.75 -12.15 14.81
C GLU A 100 6.81 -11.85 16.33
N GLU A 101 5.67 -11.92 17.02
CA GLU A 101 5.52 -11.72 18.48
C GLU A 101 6.20 -10.43 19.01
N SER A 102 6.27 -9.39 18.18
CA SER A 102 6.92 -8.10 18.51
C SER A 102 5.90 -7.00 18.83
N ILE A 103 6.30 -6.00 19.62
CA ILE A 103 5.47 -4.81 19.90
C ILE A 103 5.12 -4.07 18.60
N GLU A 104 6.07 -4.01 17.66
CA GLU A 104 5.84 -3.39 16.36
C GLU A 104 4.80 -4.17 15.54
N ALA A 105 4.88 -5.51 15.54
CA ALA A 105 3.91 -6.35 14.86
C ALA A 105 2.51 -6.20 15.45
N GLN A 106 2.39 -6.09 16.77
CA GLN A 106 1.13 -5.82 17.44
C GLN A 106 0.53 -4.46 17.03
N SER A 107 1.34 -3.41 16.99
CA SER A 107 0.90 -2.09 16.50
C SER A 107 0.47 -2.14 15.02
N ARG A 108 1.18 -2.92 14.18
CA ARG A 108 0.75 -3.13 12.77
C ARG A 108 -0.58 -3.86 12.68
N LEU A 109 -0.84 -4.84 13.53
CA LEU A 109 -2.12 -5.56 13.57
C LEU A 109 -3.28 -4.64 13.99
N GLU A 110 -3.04 -3.77 14.97
CA GLU A 110 -4.02 -2.75 15.39
C GLU A 110 -4.33 -1.78 14.24
N ASN A 111 -3.32 -1.30 13.52
CA ASN A 111 -3.51 -0.44 12.34
C ASN A 111 -4.30 -1.15 11.23
N LEU A 112 -4.12 -2.47 11.06
CA LEU A 112 -4.90 -3.25 10.09
C LEU A 112 -6.37 -3.40 10.51
N GLN A 113 -6.66 -3.47 11.81
CA GLN A 113 -8.03 -3.49 12.32
C GLN A 113 -8.72 -2.14 12.10
N GLU A 114 -8.03 -1.04 12.38
CA GLU A 114 -8.56 0.31 12.11
C GLU A 114 -8.85 0.49 10.61
N LEU A 115 -7.94 0.02 9.74
CA LEU A 115 -8.16 0.06 8.30
C LEU A 115 -9.43 -0.70 7.88
N LEU A 116 -9.76 -1.81 8.55
CA LEU A 116 -11.02 -2.53 8.29
C LEU A 116 -12.24 -1.71 8.68
N THR A 117 -12.19 -0.99 9.81
CA THR A 117 -13.26 -0.08 10.22
C THR A 117 -13.47 1.03 9.19
N VAL A 118 -12.39 1.61 8.66
CA VAL A 118 -12.45 2.60 7.57
C VAL A 118 -13.09 2.01 6.31
N THR A 119 -12.74 0.78 5.92
CA THR A 119 -13.37 0.14 4.75
C THR A 119 -14.85 -0.18 4.98
N GLU A 120 -15.25 -0.55 6.20
CA GLU A 120 -16.66 -0.81 6.54
C GLU A 120 -17.51 0.47 6.43
N GLU A 121 -16.97 1.60 6.88
CA GLU A 121 -17.60 2.91 6.72
C GLU A 121 -17.75 3.31 5.25
N PHE A 122 -16.68 3.11 4.46
CA PHE A 122 -16.72 3.35 3.02
C PHE A 122 -17.77 2.49 2.31
N ASP A 123 -17.76 1.18 2.57
CA ASP A 123 -18.68 0.24 1.93
C ASP A 123 -20.15 0.56 2.26
N ARG A 124 -20.45 0.96 3.51
CA ARG A 124 -21.81 1.41 3.89
C ARG A 124 -22.27 2.65 3.14
N ARG A 125 -21.34 3.55 2.74
CA ARG A 125 -21.66 4.81 2.07
C ARG A 125 -21.77 4.66 0.55
N VAL A 126 -20.87 3.89 -0.07
CA VAL A 126 -20.68 3.87 -1.54
C VAL A 126 -21.11 2.55 -2.19
N GLY A 127 -21.29 1.48 -1.41
CA GLY A 127 -21.72 0.17 -1.91
C GLY A 127 -20.58 -0.72 -2.42
N GLY A 128 -19.32 -0.35 -2.16
CA GLY A 128 -18.13 -1.14 -2.48
C GLY A 128 -17.63 -0.95 -3.91
N ASP A 129 -16.47 -0.30 -4.02
CA ASP A 129 -15.67 -0.23 -5.25
C ASP A 129 -14.22 0.07 -4.86
N LEU A 130 -13.29 -0.83 -5.22
CA LEU A 130 -11.89 -0.70 -4.83
C LEU A 130 -11.20 0.51 -5.47
N GLY A 131 -11.60 0.90 -6.69
CA GLY A 131 -11.05 2.05 -7.39
C GLY A 131 -11.41 3.36 -6.69
N LEU A 132 -12.69 3.55 -6.39
CA LEU A 132 -13.22 4.70 -5.66
C LEU A 132 -12.64 4.79 -4.25
N PHE A 133 -12.48 3.66 -3.55
CA PHE A 133 -11.83 3.67 -2.24
C PHE A 133 -10.38 4.17 -2.33
N LEU A 134 -9.61 3.69 -3.32
CA LEU A 134 -8.23 4.13 -3.51
C LEU A 134 -8.14 5.60 -3.93
N GLU A 135 -9.09 6.11 -4.69
CA GLU A 135 -9.21 7.54 -5.00
C GLU A 135 -9.47 8.36 -3.74
N GLU A 136 -10.44 7.95 -2.91
CA GLU A 136 -10.78 8.64 -1.67
C GLU A 136 -9.60 8.66 -0.69
N VAL A 137 -8.94 7.52 -0.46
CA VAL A 137 -7.75 7.44 0.40
C VAL A 137 -6.62 8.34 -0.13
N SER A 138 -6.47 8.46 -1.46
CA SER A 138 -5.45 9.33 -2.05
C SER A 138 -5.77 10.81 -1.85
N LEU A 139 -7.05 11.20 -1.91
CA LEU A 139 -7.51 12.57 -1.65
C LEU A 139 -7.43 12.93 -0.16
N VAL A 140 -7.80 12.00 0.72
CA VAL A 140 -7.75 12.19 2.17
C VAL A 140 -6.30 12.31 2.65
N ALA A 141 -5.35 11.54 2.11
CA ALA A 141 -3.93 11.67 2.45
C ALA A 141 -3.37 13.07 2.14
N ASP A 142 -3.92 13.78 1.15
CA ASP A 142 -3.57 15.17 0.85
C ASP A 142 -4.27 16.19 1.79
N VAL A 143 -5.39 15.80 2.43
CA VAL A 143 -6.25 16.69 3.25
C VAL A 143 -6.08 16.46 4.77
N ASP A 144 -5.66 15.27 5.21
CA ASP A 144 -5.51 14.87 6.63
C ASP A 144 -4.30 15.48 7.35
N SER A 145 -3.70 16.52 6.77
CA SER A 145 -2.91 17.48 7.56
C SER A 145 -3.78 18.38 8.46
N MET A 146 -5.10 18.20 8.47
CA MET A 146 -6.06 19.01 9.22
C MET A 146 -7.22 18.23 9.87
N ALA A 147 -6.93 17.26 10.74
CA ALA A 147 -7.96 16.74 11.63
C ALA A 147 -8.32 17.78 12.72
N ALA A 148 -9.40 18.54 12.49
CA ALA A 148 -9.98 19.43 13.49
C ALA A 148 -10.64 18.58 14.60
N GLY A 149 -10.06 18.57 15.80
CA GLY A 149 -10.66 17.94 16.98
C GLY A 149 -9.75 17.03 17.79
N ALA A 150 -8.51 16.76 17.36
CA ALA A 150 -7.53 16.09 18.23
C ALA A 150 -7.05 17.07 19.31
N GLU A 151 -7.28 16.75 20.60
CA GLU A 151 -6.64 17.45 21.71
C GLU A 151 -5.12 17.17 21.67
N GLY A 152 -4.36 18.11 21.10
CA GLY A 152 -2.92 17.98 20.92
C GLY A 152 -2.30 19.18 20.23
N ALA A 153 -0.96 19.22 20.18
CA ALA A 153 -0.24 20.22 19.40
C ALA A 153 -0.23 19.83 17.92
N THR A 154 -0.60 20.76 17.04
CA THR A 154 -0.55 20.58 15.59
C THR A 154 0.89 20.75 15.08
N LEU A 155 1.47 19.70 14.51
CA LEU A 155 2.76 19.76 13.82
C LEU A 155 2.52 19.76 12.31
N ILE A 156 2.81 20.88 11.65
CA ILE A 156 2.63 21.07 10.20
C ILE A 156 3.84 21.78 9.60
N THR A 157 4.02 21.64 8.29
CA THR A 157 5.03 22.44 7.57
C THR A 157 4.55 23.88 7.36
N LEU A 158 5.47 24.83 7.15
CA LEU A 158 5.12 26.22 6.86
C LEU A 158 4.22 26.38 5.63
N HIS A 159 4.39 25.52 4.61
CA HIS A 159 3.55 25.52 3.41
C HIS A 159 2.11 25.13 3.74
N SER A 160 1.93 24.11 4.57
CA SER A 160 0.63 23.61 5.02
C SER A 160 -0.10 24.59 5.95
N ALA A 161 0.61 25.54 6.58
CA ALA A 161 0.02 26.57 7.42
C ALA A 161 -0.71 27.68 6.64
N LYS A 162 -0.58 27.71 5.30
CA LYS A 162 -1.17 28.77 4.48
C LYS A 162 -2.70 28.77 4.59
N GLY A 163 -3.26 29.88 5.07
CA GLY A 163 -4.71 30.04 5.24
C GLY A 163 -5.24 29.52 6.59
N LEU A 164 -4.35 29.09 7.49
CA LEU A 164 -4.70 28.67 8.85
C LEU A 164 -4.35 29.76 9.86
N GLU A 165 -5.13 29.82 10.94
CA GLU A 165 -4.86 30.67 12.09
C GLU A 165 -4.83 29.83 13.37
N PHE A 166 -3.87 30.10 14.24
CA PHE A 166 -3.68 29.41 15.51
C PHE A 166 -3.48 30.44 16.64
N PRO A 167 -4.05 30.21 17.84
CA PRO A 167 -3.85 31.12 18.98
C PRO A 167 -2.38 31.24 19.43
N ALA A 168 -1.59 30.17 19.25
CA ALA A 168 -0.16 30.14 19.55
C ALA A 168 0.59 29.34 18.47
N VAL A 169 1.71 29.88 17.99
CA VAL A 169 2.54 29.26 16.94
C VAL A 169 3.99 29.19 17.41
N PHE A 170 4.60 28.02 17.29
CA PHE A 170 6.03 27.82 17.49
C PHE A 170 6.70 27.55 16.15
N MET A 171 7.56 28.46 15.70
CA MET A 171 8.42 28.23 14.55
C MET A 171 9.75 27.65 15.04
N VAL A 172 10.11 26.49 14.50
CA VAL A 172 11.36 25.78 14.80
C VAL A 172 12.29 25.80 13.58
N GLY A 173 13.60 25.70 13.80
CA GLY A 173 14.58 25.68 12.70
C GLY A 173 14.77 27.03 12.01
N MET A 174 14.64 28.13 12.75
CA MET A 174 14.89 29.51 12.28
C MET A 174 16.40 29.79 12.17
N GLU A 175 17.07 29.01 11.33
CA GLU A 175 18.52 29.04 11.12
C GLU A 175 18.84 29.23 9.63
N GLU A 176 19.92 29.98 9.35
CA GLU A 176 20.42 30.24 8.00
C GLU A 176 20.73 28.91 7.28
N GLY A 177 20.17 28.72 6.08
CA GLY A 177 20.29 27.48 5.31
C GLY A 177 19.14 26.48 5.48
N LEU A 178 18.35 26.61 6.55
CA LEU A 178 17.09 25.86 6.76
C LEU A 178 15.87 26.77 6.53
N PHE A 179 15.91 28.01 7.03
CA PHE A 179 14.87 29.02 6.85
C PHE A 179 15.47 30.45 6.78
N PRO A 180 15.36 31.17 5.66
CA PRO A 180 14.75 30.76 4.39
C PRO A 180 15.56 29.65 3.71
N HIS A 181 14.87 28.71 3.06
CA HIS A 181 15.54 27.65 2.32
C HIS A 181 16.40 28.28 1.22
N SER A 182 17.64 27.81 1.08
CA SER A 182 18.63 28.33 0.09
C SER A 182 18.20 28.23 -1.38
N ARG A 183 17.00 27.68 -1.64
CA ARG A 183 16.30 27.61 -2.91
C ARG A 183 14.85 28.06 -2.68
N SER A 184 14.62 29.35 -2.49
CA SER A 184 13.33 29.99 -2.81
C SER A 184 13.45 30.71 -4.14
#